data_AF-S4PJ22-F1
#
_entry.id   AF-S4PJ22-F1
#
_cell.length_a   1.000
_cell.length_b   1.000
_cell.length_c   1.000
_cell.angle_alpha   90.00
_cell.angle_beta   90.00
_cell.angle_gamma   90.00
#
_symmetry.space_group_name_H-M   'P 1'
#
loop_
_entity.id
_entity.type
_entity.pdbx_description
1 polymer ?
#
loop_
_entity_poly.entity_id
_entity_poly.type
_entity_poly.pdbx_seq_one_letter_code
_entity_poly.pdbx_strand_id
1 'polypeptide(L)'
;MMEVFFIDFGSMGRVGSNSLRELPLGECREIPPLAMQCVLSNIAPSPLLHAHAQWSANAARLFTDLVSKGRLLGKIYSVTHGITSIELLAEGGKISVNKALLEKGYAVTSEESYDSKLNHDLRQVATELNMAQKRAYNKEQTELAFSQLLEFEEPNYKDCISDACLKGPDSPLESSLHNLMYASRDKQVHVEWNSVNSVLLDTQPQEVYERLLVSAEVGQNDVSSKLTLRHTTLLPNIRGLPAIIALLFCPEAELRRDTGGSRYVSVLCGLGSSEDSSPRFPEHDILVNIDAELSIEDIGLINHIRHLMDNMMFCNEGQDIPTTDDDFRPRVPNLIREDLMQLLLKRRKHREPEIVLNAWEWRSIPEDEVLEITKPDFEERAVVYPLHAPIELYPIPREHLVLLHKENEELKRVVARTVVTSSAELVCKLCATTPMPAHAMRIHLCSNAHLDKEEDFRLLES
;
A
#
# COMPACT_ATOMS: atom_id res chain seq x y z
N MET A 1 -26.50 20.43 27.99
CA MET A 1 -26.67 19.67 26.74
C MET A 1 -25.78 18.45 26.86
N MET A 2 -26.32 17.26 26.63
CA MET A 2 -25.59 16.00 26.68
C MET A 2 -25.52 15.43 25.26
N GLU A 3 -24.40 14.79 24.93
CA GLU A 3 -24.24 14.02 23.69
C GLU A 3 -24.71 12.59 23.94
N VAL A 4 -25.55 12.07 23.04
CA VAL A 4 -26.14 10.73 23.15
C VAL A 4 -25.92 9.96 21.87
N PHE A 5 -25.68 8.66 22.01
CA PHE A 5 -25.59 7.71 20.91
C PHE A 5 -26.85 6.84 20.90
N PHE A 6 -27.60 6.87 19.79
CA PHE A 6 -28.83 6.09 19.63
C PHE A 6 -28.47 4.67 19.21
N ILE A 7 -28.33 3.77 20.17
CA ILE A 7 -27.83 2.39 20.00
C ILE A 7 -28.59 1.54 18.96
N ASP A 8 -29.86 1.85 18.68
CA ASP A 8 -30.67 1.11 17.69
C ASP A 8 -30.58 1.68 16.27
N PHE A 9 -30.02 2.88 16.12
CA PHE A 9 -29.89 3.58 14.83
C PHE A 9 -28.43 3.86 14.44
N GLY A 10 -27.50 3.90 15.41
CA GLY A 10 -26.09 4.23 15.20
C GLY A 10 -25.79 5.72 15.01
N SER A 11 -26.77 6.62 15.24
CA SER A 11 -26.58 8.07 15.09
C SER A 11 -26.24 8.74 16.42
N MET A 12 -25.52 9.87 16.35
CA MET A 12 -25.25 10.73 17.50
C MET A 12 -26.12 11.98 17.47
N GLY A 13 -26.52 12.47 18.63
CA GLY A 13 -27.31 13.69 18.77
C GLY A 13 -27.02 14.42 20.07
N ARG A 14 -27.44 15.70 20.14
CA ARG A 14 -27.34 16.51 21.35
C ARG A 14 -28.71 16.76 21.93
N VAL A 15 -28.91 16.41 23.19
CA VAL A 15 -30.19 16.53 23.89
C VAL A 15 -30.06 17.32 25.20
N GLY A 16 -31.15 17.95 25.63
CA GLY A 16 -31.23 18.54 26.96
C GLY A 16 -31.24 17.45 28.03
N SER A 17 -30.68 17.73 29.21
CA SER A 17 -30.75 16.84 30.37
C SER A 17 -32.19 16.45 30.71
N ASN A 18 -33.12 17.37 30.48
CA ASN A 18 -34.55 17.21 30.74
C ASN A 18 -35.24 16.22 29.78
N SER A 19 -34.58 15.85 28.68
CA SER A 19 -35.06 14.86 27.71
C SER A 19 -34.56 13.44 28.00
N LEU A 20 -33.59 13.29 28.92
CA LEU A 20 -33.08 11.98 29.33
C LEU A 20 -34.05 11.33 30.31
N ARG A 21 -34.19 10.01 30.19
CA ARG A 21 -34.96 9.16 31.09
C ARG A 21 -34.12 7.93 31.39
N GLU A 22 -34.30 7.37 32.59
CA GLU A 22 -33.70 6.09 32.91
C GLU A 22 -34.33 5.00 32.04
N LEU A 23 -33.50 4.09 31.50
CA LEU A 23 -33.99 2.99 30.68
C LEU A 23 -34.82 2.03 31.58
N PRO A 24 -36.12 1.79 31.27
CA PRO A 24 -36.98 0.95 32.09
C PRO A 24 -36.40 -0.45 32.29
N LEU A 25 -36.63 -1.04 33.47
CA LEU A 25 -36.32 -2.45 33.73
C LEU A 25 -37.27 -3.35 32.92
N GLY A 26 -36.75 -4.45 32.37
CA GLY A 26 -37.50 -5.40 31.54
C GLY A 26 -36.92 -5.53 30.13
N GLU A 27 -37.77 -5.83 29.15
CA GLU A 27 -37.39 -6.16 27.76
C GLU A 27 -36.45 -5.13 27.12
N CYS A 28 -36.59 -3.84 27.43
CA CYS A 28 -35.72 -2.78 26.90
C CYS A 28 -34.25 -2.90 27.31
N ARG A 29 -33.93 -3.57 28.42
CA ARG A 29 -32.54 -3.86 28.83
C ARG A 29 -32.05 -5.22 28.34
N GLU A 30 -32.95 -6.12 27.96
CA GLU A 30 -32.63 -7.49 27.52
C GLU A 30 -32.41 -7.58 26.00
N ILE A 31 -33.08 -6.72 25.23
CA ILE A 31 -32.90 -6.64 23.77
C ILE A 31 -31.53 -6.02 23.47
N PRO A 32 -30.67 -6.68 22.69
CA PRO A 32 -29.39 -6.11 22.30
C PRO A 32 -29.61 -4.91 21.35
N PRO A 33 -28.67 -3.95 21.33
CA PRO A 33 -28.68 -2.86 20.35
C PRO A 33 -28.95 -3.36 18.93
N LEU A 34 -29.88 -2.71 18.23
CA LEU A 34 -30.27 -3.13 16.86
C LEU A 34 -29.30 -2.63 15.78
N ALA A 35 -28.59 -1.52 16.01
CA ALA A 35 -27.62 -1.03 15.04
C ALA A 35 -26.34 -1.84 15.12
N MET A 36 -25.85 -2.27 13.96
CA MET A 36 -24.56 -2.91 13.82
C MET A 36 -23.61 -1.96 13.09
N GLN A 37 -22.42 -1.76 13.66
CA GLN A 37 -21.37 -1.04 12.97
C GLN A 37 -20.78 -1.94 11.88
N CYS A 38 -20.81 -1.45 10.64
CA CYS A 38 -20.34 -2.19 9.47
C CYS A 38 -19.27 -1.41 8.72
N VAL A 39 -18.34 -2.14 8.11
CA VAL A 39 -17.35 -1.62 7.17
C VAL A 39 -17.38 -2.45 5.89
N LEU A 40 -17.06 -1.82 4.75
CA LEU A 40 -16.96 -2.55 3.48
C LEU A 40 -15.66 -3.36 3.47
N SER A 41 -15.78 -4.67 3.27
CA SER A 41 -14.63 -5.58 3.29
C SER A 41 -13.76 -5.44 2.04
N ASN A 42 -12.46 -5.68 2.19
CA ASN A 42 -11.44 -5.76 1.15
C ASN A 42 -11.23 -4.47 0.32
N ILE A 43 -11.68 -3.33 0.82
CA ILE A 43 -11.51 -2.04 0.14
C ILE A 43 -11.08 -0.95 1.12
N ALA A 44 -10.31 0.00 0.62
CA ALA A 44 -9.90 1.22 1.32
C ALA A 44 -10.16 2.45 0.42
N PRO A 45 -10.31 3.65 1.00
CA PRO A 45 -10.39 4.88 0.22
C PRO A 45 -9.14 5.08 -0.63
N SER A 46 -9.31 5.64 -1.84
CA SER A 46 -8.18 5.92 -2.72
C SER A 46 -7.26 6.99 -2.10
N PRO A 47 -5.96 6.68 -1.87
CA PRO A 47 -5.04 7.58 -1.18
C PRO A 47 -4.71 8.86 -1.97
N LEU A 48 -4.99 8.85 -3.29
CA LEU A 48 -4.73 9.97 -4.19
C LEU A 48 -5.84 11.03 -4.21
N LEU A 49 -7.04 10.69 -3.73
CA LEU A 49 -8.19 11.60 -3.81
C LEU A 49 -8.31 12.52 -2.60
N HIS A 50 -7.80 12.11 -1.44
CA HIS A 50 -7.84 12.91 -0.22
C HIS A 50 -6.56 12.74 0.58
N ALA A 51 -6.03 13.86 1.07
CA ALA A 51 -5.02 13.85 2.11
C ALA A 51 -5.57 13.06 3.31
N HIS A 52 -4.75 12.15 3.87
CA HIS A 52 -5.10 11.25 4.98
C HIS A 52 -5.98 10.04 4.65
N ALA A 53 -6.06 9.62 3.37
CA ALA A 53 -6.78 8.40 2.97
C ALA A 53 -8.22 8.37 3.52
N GLN A 54 -8.97 9.46 3.32
CA GLN A 54 -10.38 9.55 3.68
C GLN A 54 -11.28 9.29 2.46
N TRP A 55 -12.50 8.83 2.70
CA TRP A 55 -13.49 8.66 1.63
C TRP A 55 -13.85 10.01 1.00
N SER A 56 -13.76 10.09 -0.32
CA SER A 56 -14.12 11.31 -1.04
C SER A 56 -15.62 11.61 -0.99
N ALA A 57 -16.00 12.88 -1.13
CA ALA A 57 -17.40 13.26 -1.22
C ALA A 57 -18.11 12.56 -2.39
N ASN A 58 -17.41 12.31 -3.50
CA ASN A 58 -17.94 11.56 -4.63
C ASN A 58 -18.14 10.07 -4.30
N ALA A 59 -17.23 9.47 -3.52
CA ALA A 59 -17.39 8.11 -3.03
C ALA A 59 -18.61 7.99 -2.10
N ALA A 60 -18.77 8.93 -1.17
CA ALA A 60 -19.92 8.98 -0.25
C ALA A 60 -21.25 9.17 -0.99
N ARG A 61 -21.28 10.02 -2.02
CA ARG A 61 -22.46 10.20 -2.87
C ARG A 61 -22.80 8.92 -3.63
N LEU A 62 -21.82 8.30 -4.30
CA LEU A 62 -22.04 7.05 -5.03
C LEU A 62 -22.55 5.95 -4.08
N PHE A 63 -21.94 5.82 -2.90
CA PHE A 63 -22.39 4.89 -1.88
C PHE A 63 -23.85 5.16 -1.50
N THR A 64 -24.19 6.40 -1.15
CA THR A 64 -25.56 6.81 -0.77
C THR A 64 -26.58 6.52 -1.87
N ASP A 65 -26.24 6.83 -3.13
CA ASP A 65 -27.10 6.59 -4.29
C ASP A 65 -27.36 5.10 -4.53
N LEU A 66 -26.37 4.24 -4.25
CA LEU A 66 -26.52 2.78 -4.36
C LEU A 66 -27.31 2.18 -3.20
N VAL A 67 -27.07 2.63 -1.97
CA VAL A 67 -27.73 2.06 -0.78
C VAL A 67 -29.17 2.53 -0.60
N SER A 68 -29.54 3.69 -1.17
CA SER A 68 -30.90 4.22 -1.07
C SER A 68 -31.92 3.44 -1.91
N LYS A 69 -31.46 2.60 -2.85
CA LYS A 69 -32.30 1.85 -3.79
C LYS A 69 -32.80 0.52 -3.20
N GLY A 70 -33.67 0.61 -2.21
CA GLY A 70 -34.43 -0.53 -1.70
C GLY A 70 -33.64 -1.44 -0.75
N ARG A 71 -33.89 -2.75 -0.83
CA ARG A 71 -33.30 -3.74 0.09
C ARG A 71 -31.88 -4.11 -0.30
N LEU A 72 -30.99 -4.12 0.69
CA LEU A 72 -29.59 -4.49 0.56
C LEU A 72 -29.35 -5.91 1.10
N LEU A 73 -28.38 -6.60 0.52
CA LEU A 73 -27.89 -7.89 1.01
C LEU A 73 -26.45 -7.70 1.46
N GLY A 74 -26.16 -7.98 2.74
CA GLY A 74 -24.81 -7.96 3.29
C GLY A 74 -24.27 -9.38 3.44
N LYS A 75 -23.20 -9.71 2.72
CA LYS A 75 -22.46 -10.95 2.94
C LYS A 75 -21.37 -10.67 3.98
N ILE A 76 -21.46 -11.33 5.13
CA ILE A 76 -20.52 -11.14 6.23
C ILE A 76 -19.19 -11.80 5.87
N TYR A 77 -18.12 -11.02 5.87
CA TYR A 77 -16.75 -11.51 5.76
C TYR A 77 -16.24 -11.93 7.15
N SER A 78 -16.27 -11.02 8.12
CA SER A 78 -15.80 -11.24 9.49
C SER A 78 -16.55 -10.35 10.50
N VAL A 79 -16.40 -10.66 11.78
CA VAL A 79 -16.81 -9.80 12.90
C VAL A 79 -15.64 -9.74 13.88
N THR A 80 -15.08 -8.55 14.06
CA THR A 80 -13.94 -8.30 14.96
C THR A 80 -14.20 -7.03 15.74
N HIS A 81 -13.92 -7.03 17.05
CA HIS A 81 -14.08 -5.84 17.91
C HIS A 81 -15.44 -5.13 17.77
N GLY A 82 -16.54 -5.89 17.59
CA GLY A 82 -17.89 -5.34 17.40
C GLY A 82 -18.18 -4.74 16.01
N ILE A 83 -17.19 -4.71 15.11
CA ILE A 83 -17.31 -4.21 13.74
C ILE A 83 -17.52 -5.39 12.78
N THR A 84 -18.52 -5.29 11.92
CA THR A 84 -18.85 -6.30 10.91
C THR A 84 -18.29 -5.90 9.54
N SER A 85 -17.27 -6.62 9.05
CA SER A 85 -16.78 -6.45 7.68
C SER A 85 -17.73 -7.16 6.71
N ILE A 86 -18.27 -6.43 5.72
CA ILE A 86 -19.27 -6.94 4.79
C ILE A 86 -18.96 -6.64 3.32
N GLU A 87 -19.34 -7.56 2.45
CA GLU A 87 -19.56 -7.28 1.03
C GLU A 87 -21.02 -6.89 0.85
N LEU A 88 -21.25 -5.66 0.38
CA LEU A 88 -22.60 -5.09 0.27
C LEU A 88 -23.12 -5.17 -1.16
N LEU A 89 -24.31 -5.75 -1.31
CA LEU A 89 -24.98 -5.94 -2.58
C LEU A 89 -26.29 -5.14 -2.62
N ALA A 90 -26.42 -4.24 -3.59
CA ALA A 90 -27.60 -3.45 -3.87
C ALA A 90 -28.50 -4.09 -4.95
N GLU A 91 -29.70 -3.51 -5.13
CA GLU A 91 -30.69 -3.94 -6.13
C GLU A 91 -31.01 -5.44 -6.08
N GLY A 92 -31.20 -5.98 -4.88
CA GLY A 92 -31.53 -7.40 -4.67
C GLY A 92 -30.38 -8.36 -5.01
N GLY A 93 -29.13 -7.91 -4.96
CA GLY A 93 -27.95 -8.75 -5.17
C GLY A 93 -27.24 -8.54 -6.52
N LYS A 94 -27.74 -7.66 -7.38
CA LYS A 94 -27.21 -7.48 -8.74
C LYS A 94 -25.96 -6.60 -8.80
N ILE A 95 -25.86 -5.61 -7.93
CA ILE A 95 -24.78 -4.63 -7.95
C ILE A 95 -23.97 -4.78 -6.66
N SER A 96 -22.68 -5.10 -6.77
CA SER A 96 -21.75 -5.05 -5.63
C SER A 96 -21.29 -3.61 -5.44
N VAL A 97 -21.58 -3.04 -4.27
CA VAL A 97 -21.19 -1.67 -3.92
C VAL A 97 -19.67 -1.57 -3.85
N ASN A 98 -19.00 -2.59 -3.31
CA ASN A 98 -17.54 -2.67 -3.23
C ASN A 98 -16.92 -2.57 -4.64
N LYS A 99 -17.42 -3.37 -5.60
CA LYS A 99 -16.94 -3.35 -6.98
C LYS A 99 -17.21 -2.02 -7.68
N ALA A 100 -18.40 -1.44 -7.49
CA ALA A 100 -18.74 -0.15 -8.08
C ALA A 100 -17.81 0.98 -7.63
N LEU A 101 -17.39 0.99 -6.35
CA LEU A 101 -16.41 1.96 -5.84
C LEU A 101 -15.01 1.76 -6.43
N LEU A 102 -14.59 0.50 -6.62
CA LEU A 102 -13.31 0.14 -7.25
C LEU A 102 -13.29 0.54 -8.74
N GLU A 103 -14.33 0.21 -9.50
CA GLU A 103 -14.43 0.52 -10.94
C GLU A 103 -14.44 2.03 -11.22
N LYS A 104 -14.95 2.82 -10.28
CA LYS A 104 -14.93 4.29 -10.36
C LYS A 104 -13.64 4.93 -9.84
N GLY A 105 -12.69 4.13 -9.35
CA GLY A 105 -11.41 4.61 -8.80
C GLY A 105 -11.55 5.38 -7.48
N TYR A 106 -12.70 5.25 -6.79
CA TYR A 106 -12.95 5.89 -5.50
C TYR A 106 -12.42 5.07 -4.33
N ALA A 107 -12.25 3.77 -4.54
CA ALA A 107 -11.63 2.85 -3.62
C ALA A 107 -10.44 2.14 -4.28
N VAL A 108 -9.56 1.61 -3.44
CA VAL A 108 -8.51 0.64 -3.80
C VAL A 108 -8.77 -0.67 -3.07
N THR A 109 -8.33 -1.80 -3.64
CA THR A 109 -8.37 -3.09 -2.94
C THR A 109 -7.42 -3.04 -1.75
N SER A 110 -7.89 -3.42 -0.58
CA SER A 110 -7.08 -3.50 0.64
C SER A 110 -7.21 -4.90 1.22
N GLU A 111 -6.13 -5.42 1.80
CA GLU A 111 -6.25 -6.64 2.61
C GLU A 111 -6.96 -6.36 3.92
N GLU A 112 -7.72 -7.35 4.39
CA GLU A 112 -8.30 -7.36 5.73
C GLU A 112 -7.23 -7.57 6.80
N SER A 113 -7.51 -7.12 8.03
CA SER A 113 -6.62 -7.32 9.18
C SER A 113 -6.42 -8.81 9.49
N TYR A 114 -5.32 -9.12 10.20
CA TYR A 114 -5.04 -10.50 10.63
C TYR A 114 -6.22 -11.13 11.38
N ASP A 115 -6.79 -10.39 12.36
CA ASP A 115 -7.94 -10.86 13.14
C ASP A 115 -9.18 -11.09 12.27
N SER A 116 -9.39 -10.20 11.30
CA SER A 116 -10.52 -10.30 10.35
C SER A 116 -10.39 -11.56 9.48
N LYS A 117 -9.19 -11.84 8.95
CA LYS A 117 -8.89 -13.05 8.18
C LYS A 117 -9.02 -14.32 9.03
N LEU A 118 -8.49 -14.33 10.25
CA LEU A 118 -8.61 -15.47 11.16
C LEU A 118 -10.08 -15.77 11.48
N ASN A 119 -10.88 -14.73 11.75
CA ASN A 119 -12.31 -14.88 11.97
C ASN A 119 -13.04 -15.39 10.73
N HIS A 120 -12.66 -14.90 9.54
CA HIS A 120 -13.21 -15.37 8.27
C HIS A 120 -12.93 -16.86 8.05
N ASP A 121 -11.68 -17.30 8.25
CA ASP A 121 -11.28 -18.70 8.12
C ASP A 121 -12.06 -19.59 9.08
N LEU A 122 -12.21 -19.16 10.33
CA LEU A 122 -13.01 -19.87 11.33
C LEU A 122 -14.48 -19.97 10.92
N ARG A 123 -15.05 -18.93 10.30
CA ARG A 123 -16.41 -18.95 9.76
C ARG A 123 -16.55 -19.92 8.59
N GLN A 124 -15.54 -20.05 7.73
CA GLN A 124 -15.56 -21.02 6.63
C GLN A 124 -15.56 -22.46 7.12
N VAL A 125 -14.76 -22.79 8.14
CA VAL A 125 -14.72 -24.14 8.73
C VAL A 125 -15.81 -24.37 9.78
N ALA A 126 -16.62 -23.35 10.08
CA ALA A 126 -17.65 -23.44 11.13
C ALA A 126 -18.68 -24.53 10.85
N THR A 127 -18.93 -24.92 9.60
CA THR A 127 -19.82 -26.06 9.29
C THR A 127 -19.31 -27.38 9.86
N GLU A 128 -18.00 -27.52 10.04
CA GLU A 128 -17.34 -28.71 10.59
C GLU A 128 -17.26 -28.69 12.13
N LEU A 129 -17.46 -27.51 12.75
CA LEU A 129 -17.44 -27.34 14.20
C LEU A 129 -18.73 -27.87 14.84
N ASN A 130 -18.56 -28.53 16.00
CA ASN A 130 -19.70 -28.95 16.80
C ASN A 130 -20.38 -27.75 17.50
N MET A 131 -21.60 -27.94 17.99
CA MET A 131 -22.40 -26.86 18.61
C MET A 131 -21.75 -26.26 19.87
N ALA A 132 -20.95 -27.02 20.61
CA ALA A 132 -20.26 -26.53 21.80
C ALA A 132 -19.10 -25.60 21.42
N GLN A 133 -18.33 -25.95 20.40
CA GLN A 133 -17.25 -25.13 19.85
C GLN A 133 -17.79 -23.82 19.28
N LYS A 134 -18.90 -23.87 18.51
CA LYS A 134 -19.57 -22.66 18.01
C LYS A 134 -20.00 -21.71 19.13
N ARG A 135 -20.57 -22.24 20.22
CA ARG A 135 -20.99 -21.44 21.37
C ARG A 135 -19.82 -20.82 22.12
N ALA A 136 -18.75 -21.60 22.34
CA ALA A 136 -17.55 -21.10 23.01
C ALA A 136 -16.91 -19.94 22.21
N TYR A 137 -16.77 -20.11 20.91
CA TYR A 137 -16.19 -19.09 20.04
C TYR A 137 -17.05 -17.82 19.94
N ASN A 138 -18.37 -17.97 19.80
CA ASN A 138 -19.28 -16.82 19.82
C ASN A 138 -19.22 -16.06 21.14
N LYS A 139 -19.07 -16.78 22.26
CA LYS A 139 -18.91 -16.17 23.58
C LYS A 139 -17.61 -15.38 23.67
N GLU A 140 -16.49 -15.97 23.26
CA GLU A 140 -15.17 -15.31 23.25
C GLU A 140 -15.16 -14.05 22.36
N GLN A 141 -15.75 -14.12 21.16
CA GLN A 141 -15.91 -12.96 20.28
C GLN A 141 -16.73 -11.83 20.93
N THR A 142 -17.80 -12.20 21.64
CA THR A 142 -18.64 -11.23 22.35
C THR A 142 -17.86 -10.61 23.51
N GLU A 143 -17.17 -11.43 24.31
CA GLU A 143 -16.36 -10.95 25.42
C GLU A 143 -15.23 -10.02 24.95
N LEU A 144 -14.53 -10.34 23.87
CA LEU A 144 -13.49 -9.48 23.28
C LEU A 144 -14.02 -8.15 22.75
N ALA A 145 -15.24 -8.14 22.19
CA ALA A 145 -15.87 -6.91 21.69
C ALA A 145 -16.22 -5.93 22.83
N PHE A 146 -16.45 -6.43 24.04
CA PHE A 146 -16.83 -5.61 25.20
C PHE A 146 -15.71 -5.46 26.25
N SER A 147 -14.69 -6.31 26.25
CA SER A 147 -13.59 -6.24 27.22
C SER A 147 -12.73 -5.00 27.05
N GLN A 148 -12.57 -4.50 25.82
CA GLN A 148 -11.84 -3.27 25.53
C GLN A 148 -12.57 -1.99 25.98
N LEU A 149 -13.87 -2.08 26.32
CA LEU A 149 -14.65 -0.97 26.89
C LEU A 149 -14.54 -0.89 28.42
N LEU A 150 -13.95 -1.92 29.06
CA LEU A 150 -13.67 -1.89 30.48
C LEU A 150 -12.32 -1.19 30.66
N GLU A 151 -12.34 0.11 30.93
CA GLU A 151 -11.23 0.76 31.61
C GLU A 151 -11.00 -0.01 32.92
N PHE A 152 -9.86 -0.69 33.03
CA PHE A 152 -9.48 -1.36 34.26
C PHE A 152 -9.40 -0.30 35.36
N GLU A 153 -10.13 -0.52 36.46
CA GLU A 153 -9.99 0.36 37.62
C GLU A 153 -8.55 0.35 38.11
N GLU A 154 -8.02 1.53 38.42
CA GLU A 154 -6.67 1.66 38.95
C GLU A 154 -6.52 0.78 40.20
N PRO A 155 -5.45 -0.01 40.30
CA PRO A 155 -5.22 -0.82 41.49
C PRO A 155 -5.13 0.08 42.72
N ASN A 156 -5.68 -0.38 43.84
CA ASN A 156 -5.65 0.37 45.09
C ASN A 156 -4.21 0.56 45.55
N TYR A 157 -3.85 1.79 45.94
CA TYR A 157 -2.48 2.15 46.35
C TYR A 157 -1.91 1.23 47.45
N LYS A 158 -2.76 0.64 48.29
CA LYS A 158 -2.35 -0.31 49.34
C LYS A 158 -1.83 -1.65 48.81
N ASP A 159 -2.22 -2.01 47.59
CA ASP A 159 -1.83 -3.24 46.91
C ASP A 159 -0.60 -3.01 45.99
N CYS A 160 -0.18 -1.75 45.81
CA CYS A 160 1.03 -1.38 45.08
C CYS A 160 2.27 -1.56 45.98
N ILE A 161 3.06 -2.60 45.70
CA ILE A 161 4.23 -3.02 46.50
C ILE A 161 5.58 -2.48 45.99
N SER A 162 5.62 -1.94 44.77
CA SER A 162 6.84 -1.45 44.14
C SER A 162 6.55 -0.47 43.02
N ASP A 163 7.41 0.54 42.89
CA ASP A 163 7.41 1.42 41.73
C ASP A 163 8.28 0.83 40.61
N ALA A 164 7.71 0.72 39.41
CA ALA A 164 8.42 0.31 38.21
C ALA A 164 8.41 1.46 37.20
N CYS A 165 9.59 1.84 36.70
CA CYS A 165 9.69 2.73 35.56
C CYS A 165 9.41 1.91 34.29
N LEU A 166 8.20 2.02 33.77
CA LEU A 166 7.82 1.39 32.51
C LEU A 166 8.55 2.10 31.37
N LYS A 167 9.30 1.33 30.56
CA LYS A 167 9.80 1.78 29.27
C LYS A 167 8.89 1.21 28.19
N GLY A 168 8.47 2.07 27.28
CA GLY A 168 7.52 1.75 26.22
C GLY A 168 6.44 2.82 26.09
N PRO A 169 5.47 2.62 25.19
CA PRO A 169 5.19 1.39 24.45
C PRO A 169 6.15 1.18 23.26
N ASP A 170 6.82 0.02 23.22
CA ASP A 170 7.59 -0.44 22.06
C ASP A 170 6.69 -1.37 21.23
N SER A 171 6.56 -1.12 19.92
CA SER A 171 5.72 -1.93 19.04
C SER A 171 6.58 -2.69 18.04
N PRO A 172 6.33 -3.99 17.80
CA PRO A 172 7.01 -4.74 16.74
C PRO A 172 6.65 -4.24 15.34
N LEU A 173 5.62 -3.40 15.22
CA LEU A 173 5.21 -2.75 13.97
C LEU A 173 5.94 -1.42 13.72
N GLU A 174 6.86 -1.02 14.59
CA GLU A 174 7.63 0.20 14.38
C GLU A 174 8.55 0.08 13.17
N SER A 175 8.41 1.00 12.23
CA SER A 175 9.16 1.02 10.97
C SER A 175 10.53 1.67 11.14
N SER A 176 11.57 1.04 10.60
CA SER A 176 12.90 1.64 10.48
C SER A 176 13.01 2.48 9.21
N LEU A 177 13.77 3.58 9.30
CA LEU A 177 14.04 4.45 8.17
C LEU A 177 15.46 4.24 7.67
N HIS A 178 15.59 4.22 6.34
CA HIS A 178 16.86 4.08 5.65
C HIS A 178 17.02 5.23 4.65
N ASN A 179 18.25 5.68 4.46
CA ASN A 179 18.58 6.65 3.44
C ASN A 179 18.97 5.95 2.14
N LEU A 180 18.63 6.57 1.01
CA LEU A 180 18.87 6.02 -0.33
C LEU A 180 20.21 6.48 -0.94
N MET A 181 20.76 7.62 -0.50
CA MET A 181 22.00 8.18 -1.08
C MET A 181 23.25 7.37 -0.70
N TYR A 182 24.17 7.21 -1.65
CA TYR A 182 25.42 6.48 -1.47
C TYR A 182 26.24 6.95 -0.26
N ALA A 183 26.50 8.26 -0.13
CA ALA A 183 27.37 8.81 0.93
C ALA A 183 26.84 8.65 2.36
N SER A 184 25.57 8.27 2.50
CA SER A 184 24.90 8.18 3.79
C SER A 184 24.17 6.85 3.98
N ARG A 185 24.54 5.80 3.23
CA ARG A 185 23.90 4.48 3.28
C ARG A 185 24.00 3.81 4.65
N ASP A 186 25.14 3.96 5.31
CA ASP A 186 25.43 3.30 6.60
C ASP A 186 25.09 4.20 7.80
N LYS A 187 24.51 5.39 7.58
CA LYS A 187 24.16 6.33 8.64
C LYS A 187 22.81 5.98 9.26
N GLN A 188 22.72 6.10 10.59
CA GLN A 188 21.46 5.90 11.30
C GLN A 188 20.54 7.10 11.08
N VAL A 189 19.29 6.85 10.70
CA VAL A 189 18.26 7.88 10.52
C VAL A 189 17.36 7.91 11.75
N HIS A 190 17.11 9.10 12.29
CA HIS A 190 16.21 9.32 13.42
C HIS A 190 15.26 10.48 13.10
N VAL A 191 13.97 10.33 13.44
CA VAL A 191 12.99 11.42 13.34
C VAL A 191 12.92 12.12 14.68
N GLU A 192 13.01 13.44 14.67
CA GLU A 192 12.93 14.24 15.89
C GLU A 192 11.56 14.05 16.59
N TRP A 193 11.57 13.99 17.92
CA TRP A 193 10.40 13.68 18.75
C TRP A 193 9.24 14.68 18.60
N ASN A 194 9.54 15.91 18.17
CA ASN A 194 8.56 16.97 17.90
C ASN A 194 7.90 16.84 16.52
N SER A 195 8.38 15.93 15.66
CA SER A 195 7.82 15.68 14.35
C SER A 195 6.60 14.78 14.45
N VAL A 196 5.62 14.99 13.56
CA VAL A 196 4.37 14.21 13.52
C VAL A 196 4.64 12.70 13.33
N ASN A 197 5.71 12.34 12.63
CA ASN A 197 6.09 10.96 12.36
C ASN A 197 7.28 10.50 13.23
N SER A 198 7.37 10.97 14.48
CA SER A 198 8.44 10.56 15.41
C SER A 198 8.43 9.06 15.72
N VAL A 199 7.24 8.45 15.70
CA VAL A 199 7.03 7.01 15.78
C VAL A 199 6.21 6.61 14.56
N LEU A 200 6.77 5.74 13.73
CA LEU A 200 6.12 5.21 12.53
C LEU A 200 5.66 3.79 12.81
N LEU A 201 4.36 3.55 12.82
CA LEU A 201 3.80 2.20 12.94
C LEU A 201 3.29 1.77 11.58
N ASP A 202 3.73 0.59 11.13
CA ASP A 202 3.16 -0.01 9.94
C ASP A 202 1.82 -0.68 10.26
N THR A 203 0.74 -0.03 9.84
CA THR A 203 -0.63 -0.54 9.99
C THR A 203 -0.96 -1.63 8.98
N GLN A 204 -0.12 -1.84 7.96
CA GLN A 204 -0.33 -2.80 6.88
C GLN A 204 0.94 -3.63 6.61
N PRO A 205 1.46 -4.39 7.59
CA PRO A 205 2.71 -5.16 7.45
C PRO A 205 2.65 -6.24 6.35
N GLN A 206 1.46 -6.61 5.90
CA GLN A 206 1.25 -7.48 4.74
C GLN A 206 1.65 -6.84 3.41
N GLU A 207 1.71 -5.51 3.34
CA GLU A 207 2.08 -4.73 2.16
C GLU A 207 3.57 -4.36 2.23
N VAL A 208 4.42 -5.28 1.77
CA VAL A 208 5.89 -5.16 1.83
C VAL A 208 6.42 -4.26 0.70
N TYR A 209 6.00 -3.01 0.67
CA TYR A 209 6.39 -2.01 -0.32
C TYR A 209 7.24 -0.91 0.33
N GLU A 210 8.15 -0.31 -0.42
CA GLU A 210 8.92 0.83 0.04
C GLU A 210 8.04 2.08 0.12
N ARG A 211 8.03 2.72 1.30
CA ARG A 211 7.34 4.01 1.52
C ARG A 211 8.35 5.14 1.59
N LEU A 212 7.98 6.29 1.02
CA LEU A 212 8.81 7.48 1.05
C LEU A 212 8.41 8.39 2.21
N LEU A 213 9.39 8.76 3.03
CA LEU A 213 9.25 9.82 4.04
C LEU A 213 10.00 11.06 3.54
N VAL A 214 9.31 12.19 3.47
CA VAL A 214 9.92 13.49 3.11
C VAL A 214 10.13 14.29 4.37
N SER A 215 11.31 14.90 4.50
CA SER A 215 11.65 15.79 5.61
C SER A 215 11.91 17.19 5.07
N ALA A 216 11.41 18.21 5.75
CA ALA A 216 11.72 19.59 5.36
C ALA A 216 13.17 19.98 5.72
N GLU A 217 13.70 19.41 6.81
CA GLU A 217 15.05 19.70 7.28
C GLU A 217 15.77 18.42 7.72
N VAL A 218 16.96 18.23 7.18
CA VAL A 218 17.85 17.12 7.55
C VAL A 218 19.05 17.69 8.30
N GLY A 219 19.14 17.38 9.59
CA GLY A 219 20.31 17.64 10.41
C GLY A 219 21.28 16.47 10.38
N GLN A 220 22.57 16.75 10.54
CA GLN A 220 23.60 15.74 10.69
C GLN A 220 24.37 16.02 11.96
N ASN A 221 24.75 14.97 12.69
CA ASN A 221 25.58 15.14 13.89
C ASN A 221 27.04 15.46 13.53
N ASP A 222 27.79 16.01 14.48
CA ASP A 222 29.20 16.41 14.29
C ASP A 222 30.10 15.25 13.82
N VAL A 223 29.78 14.02 14.24
CA VAL A 223 30.52 12.79 13.88
C VAL A 223 30.06 12.21 12.53
N SER A 224 29.09 12.83 11.85
CA SER A 224 28.55 12.40 10.55
C SER A 224 27.91 10.98 10.57
N SER A 225 27.67 10.40 11.73
CA SER A 225 27.14 9.03 11.89
C SER A 225 25.61 8.94 11.96
N LYS A 226 24.93 10.06 12.23
CA LYS A 226 23.48 10.11 12.41
C LYS A 226 22.84 11.26 11.64
N LEU A 227 21.70 10.97 11.02
CA LEU A 227 20.83 11.93 10.38
C LEU A 227 19.59 12.15 11.26
N THR A 228 19.23 13.41 11.48
CA THR A 228 18.04 13.81 12.24
C THR A 228 17.06 14.51 11.31
N LEU A 229 15.91 13.89 11.10
CA LEU A 229 14.85 14.40 10.24
C LEU A 229 13.85 15.22 11.06
N ARG A 230 13.50 16.42 10.57
CA ARG A 230 12.49 17.30 11.18
C ARG A 230 11.37 17.60 10.20
N HIS A 231 10.21 17.96 10.75
CA HIS A 231 9.03 18.35 9.97
C HIS A 231 8.73 17.33 8.86
N THR A 232 8.56 16.07 9.25
CA THR A 232 8.46 14.95 8.32
C THR A 232 7.02 14.70 7.89
N THR A 233 6.84 14.28 6.63
CA THR A 233 5.56 13.86 6.04
C THR A 233 5.73 12.49 5.40
N LEU A 234 4.90 11.53 5.81
CA LEU A 234 4.85 10.22 5.19
C LEU A 234 4.00 10.29 3.91
N LEU A 235 4.58 9.91 2.77
CA LEU A 235 3.84 9.86 1.51
C LEU A 235 2.88 8.66 1.49
N PRO A 236 1.78 8.77 0.71
CA PRO A 236 0.83 7.68 0.59
C PRO A 236 1.48 6.41 0.03
N ASN A 237 0.97 5.26 0.47
CA ASN A 237 1.47 3.94 0.09
C ASN A 237 1.01 3.58 -1.34
N ILE A 238 1.70 4.10 -2.35
CA ILE A 238 1.45 3.82 -3.77
C ILE A 238 2.59 2.94 -4.29
N ARG A 239 2.25 1.81 -4.91
CA ARG A 239 3.22 0.81 -5.40
C ARG A 239 4.15 1.42 -6.46
N GLY A 240 5.47 1.30 -6.27
CA GLY A 240 6.49 1.88 -7.15
C GLY A 240 6.63 3.39 -7.07
N LEU A 241 5.97 4.07 -6.12
CA LEU A 241 6.03 5.53 -5.99
C LEU A 241 7.47 6.07 -5.80
N PRO A 242 8.33 5.47 -4.96
CA PRO A 242 9.71 5.93 -4.83
C PRO A 242 10.45 5.96 -6.18
N ALA A 243 10.33 4.87 -6.96
CA ALA A 243 10.95 4.76 -8.28
C ALA A 243 10.35 5.76 -9.28
N ILE A 244 9.03 5.93 -9.30
CA ILE A 244 8.34 6.89 -10.18
C ILE A 244 8.80 8.32 -9.89
N ILE A 245 8.84 8.73 -8.61
CA ILE A 245 9.30 10.07 -8.22
C ILE A 245 10.77 10.25 -8.61
N ALA A 246 11.62 9.25 -8.33
CA ALA A 246 13.03 9.31 -8.69
C ALA A 246 13.20 9.49 -10.21
N LEU A 247 12.51 8.70 -11.03
CA LEU A 247 12.54 8.80 -12.49
C LEU A 247 11.95 10.11 -13.03
N LEU A 248 10.92 10.68 -12.39
CA LEU A 248 10.37 11.95 -12.85
C LEU A 248 11.36 13.11 -12.70
N PHE A 249 12.11 13.14 -11.60
CA PHE A 249 12.91 14.31 -11.23
C PHE A 249 14.43 14.11 -11.30
N CYS A 250 14.92 12.90 -11.53
CA CYS A 250 16.36 12.68 -11.66
C CYS A 250 16.93 13.35 -12.92
N PRO A 251 18.17 13.84 -12.87
CA PRO A 251 18.86 14.32 -14.08
C PRO A 251 19.12 13.17 -15.06
N GLU A 252 19.80 12.12 -14.60
CA GLU A 252 20.09 10.91 -15.39
C GLU A 252 19.67 9.67 -14.59
N ALA A 253 19.20 8.63 -15.30
CA ALA A 253 18.86 7.35 -14.71
C ALA A 253 19.29 6.18 -15.58
N GLU A 254 19.70 5.10 -14.92
CA GLU A 254 20.01 3.81 -15.53
C GLU A 254 19.14 2.72 -14.87
N LEU A 255 18.16 2.21 -15.63
CA LEU A 255 17.25 1.14 -15.19
C LEU A 255 18.00 -0.20 -15.12
N ARG A 256 17.64 -1.09 -14.19
CA ARG A 256 18.21 -2.44 -14.09
C ARG A 256 17.11 -3.50 -14.22
N ARG A 257 17.47 -4.64 -14.80
CA ARG A 257 16.59 -5.80 -14.96
C ARG A 257 16.93 -6.92 -13.99
N ASP A 258 15.96 -7.80 -13.75
CA ASP A 258 16.20 -9.08 -13.09
C ASP A 258 17.12 -9.97 -13.95
N THR A 259 17.62 -11.04 -13.33
CA THR A 259 18.46 -12.03 -14.02
C THR A 259 17.82 -12.65 -15.27
N GLY A 260 16.48 -12.71 -15.33
CA GLY A 260 15.73 -13.20 -16.49
C GLY A 260 15.41 -12.14 -17.55
N GLY A 261 15.72 -10.86 -17.30
CA GLY A 261 15.37 -9.75 -18.19
C GLY A 261 13.87 -9.52 -18.34
N SER A 262 13.05 -10.03 -17.42
CA SER A 262 11.59 -10.02 -17.48
C SER A 262 10.92 -8.79 -16.88
N ARG A 263 11.62 -8.07 -16.00
CA ARG A 263 11.12 -6.86 -15.32
C ARG A 263 12.24 -5.91 -14.92
N TYR A 264 11.89 -4.65 -14.65
CA TYR A 264 12.78 -3.73 -13.94
C TYR A 264 12.78 -4.01 -12.44
N VAL A 265 13.96 -3.97 -11.81
CA VAL A 265 14.15 -4.32 -10.39
C VAL A 265 14.77 -3.21 -9.56
N SER A 266 15.53 -2.31 -10.18
CA SER A 266 16.08 -1.12 -9.54
C SER A 266 16.42 -0.06 -10.57
N VAL A 267 16.64 1.16 -10.10
CA VAL A 267 17.11 2.29 -10.90
C VAL A 267 18.20 3.04 -10.16
N LEU A 268 19.31 3.28 -10.85
CA LEU A 268 20.36 4.18 -10.39
C LEU A 268 20.04 5.59 -10.91
N CYS A 269 19.87 6.55 -10.02
CA CYS A 269 19.58 7.94 -10.34
C CYS A 269 20.72 8.84 -9.84
N GLY A 270 21.06 9.88 -10.61
CA GLY A 270 22.09 10.83 -10.20
C GLY A 270 22.41 11.86 -11.26
N LEU A 271 23.63 12.41 -11.20
CA LEU A 271 24.17 13.29 -12.26
C LEU A 271 24.76 12.49 -13.44
N GLY A 272 24.67 11.15 -13.39
CA GLY A 272 25.17 10.28 -14.44
C GLY A 272 26.67 10.11 -14.43
N SER A 273 27.20 9.71 -15.58
CA SER A 273 28.61 9.35 -15.76
C SER A 273 29.32 10.19 -16.81
N SER A 274 30.64 10.22 -16.70
CA SER A 274 31.54 10.66 -17.75
C SER A 274 31.73 9.54 -18.80
N GLU A 275 32.37 9.85 -19.93
CA GLU A 275 32.58 8.90 -21.02
C GLU A 275 33.40 7.66 -20.60
N ASP A 276 34.21 7.79 -19.55
CA ASP A 276 35.02 6.75 -18.94
C ASP A 276 34.28 5.88 -17.89
N SER A 277 32.94 5.97 -17.86
CA SER A 277 32.06 5.32 -16.87
C SER A 277 32.29 5.76 -15.42
N SER A 278 33.04 6.83 -15.20
CA SER A 278 33.22 7.39 -13.87
C SER A 278 31.97 8.18 -13.44
N PRO A 279 31.42 7.96 -12.22
CA PRO A 279 30.28 8.72 -11.72
C PRO A 279 30.67 10.20 -11.57
N ARG A 280 29.83 11.12 -12.05
CA ARG A 280 30.09 12.56 -11.93
C ARG A 280 29.99 13.05 -10.49
N PHE A 281 29.04 12.50 -9.73
CA PHE A 281 28.84 12.89 -8.33
C PHE A 281 28.35 11.72 -7.46
N PRO A 282 29.23 10.73 -7.23
CA PRO A 282 28.85 9.42 -6.66
C PRO A 282 28.22 9.53 -5.27
N GLU A 283 28.59 10.52 -4.49
CA GLU A 283 28.05 10.73 -3.14
C GLU A 283 26.55 10.98 -3.09
N HIS A 284 25.97 11.55 -4.16
CA HIS A 284 24.56 11.87 -4.28
C HIS A 284 23.80 10.92 -5.21
N ASP A 285 24.48 9.90 -5.74
CA ASP A 285 23.80 8.85 -6.48
C ASP A 285 22.86 8.10 -5.53
N ILE A 286 21.68 7.79 -6.04
CA ILE A 286 20.58 7.15 -5.32
C ILE A 286 20.21 5.88 -6.07
N LEU A 287 20.27 4.74 -5.38
CA LEU A 287 19.77 3.48 -5.88
C LEU A 287 18.39 3.23 -5.30
N VAL A 288 17.37 3.18 -6.16
CA VAL A 288 15.98 2.99 -5.76
C VAL A 288 15.54 1.60 -6.22
N ASN A 289 14.98 0.80 -5.31
CA ASN A 289 14.42 -0.49 -5.68
C ASN A 289 13.06 -0.30 -6.35
N ILE A 290 12.74 -1.19 -7.27
CA ILE A 290 11.46 -1.22 -7.96
C ILE A 290 10.69 -2.43 -7.43
N ASP A 291 9.77 -2.17 -6.50
CA ASP A 291 8.93 -3.15 -5.80
C ASP A 291 7.57 -3.40 -6.50
N ALA A 292 7.46 -2.95 -7.75
CA ALA A 292 6.25 -2.99 -8.54
C ALA A 292 6.57 -3.24 -10.02
N GLU A 293 5.65 -3.86 -10.74
CA GLU A 293 5.81 -4.10 -12.17
C GLU A 293 5.69 -2.79 -12.97
N LEU A 294 6.84 -2.21 -13.35
CA LEU A 294 6.95 -1.07 -14.25
C LEU A 294 7.11 -1.57 -15.68
N SER A 295 6.25 -1.09 -16.59
CA SER A 295 6.29 -1.45 -18.00
C SER A 295 7.01 -0.40 -18.85
N ILE A 296 7.37 -0.75 -20.08
CA ILE A 296 7.98 0.20 -21.03
C ILE A 296 7.03 1.39 -21.30
N GLU A 297 5.72 1.15 -21.31
CA GLU A 297 4.73 2.23 -21.43
C GLU A 297 4.74 3.19 -20.23
N ASP A 298 5.02 2.69 -19.01
CA ASP A 298 5.18 3.56 -17.84
C ASP A 298 6.38 4.49 -18.01
N ILE A 299 7.51 3.97 -18.51
CA ILE A 299 8.70 4.79 -18.83
C ILE A 299 8.37 5.79 -19.94
N GLY A 300 7.59 5.40 -20.95
CA GLY A 300 7.10 6.30 -22.00
C GLY A 300 6.26 7.45 -21.46
N LEU A 301 5.36 7.20 -20.50
CA LEU A 301 4.58 8.24 -19.81
C LEU A 301 5.46 9.16 -18.97
N ILE A 302 6.45 8.61 -18.25
CA ILE A 302 7.42 9.40 -17.49
C ILE A 302 8.21 10.33 -18.44
N ASN A 303 8.70 9.80 -19.56
CA ASN A 303 9.39 10.59 -20.57
C ASN A 303 8.50 11.69 -21.17
N HIS A 304 7.22 11.40 -21.37
CA HIS A 304 6.26 12.42 -21.83
C HIS A 304 6.11 13.55 -20.80
N ILE A 305 5.97 13.23 -19.51
CA ILE A 305 5.91 14.23 -18.44
C ILE A 305 7.21 15.04 -18.37
N ARG A 306 8.38 14.38 -18.44
CA ARG A 306 9.70 15.04 -18.44
C ARG A 306 9.85 16.02 -19.60
N HIS A 307 9.43 15.61 -20.80
CA HIS A 307 9.42 16.46 -21.98
C HIS A 307 8.49 17.67 -21.82
N LEU A 308 7.27 17.47 -21.28
CA LEU A 308 6.34 18.55 -21.00
C LEU A 308 6.88 19.54 -19.96
N MET A 309 7.56 19.04 -18.93
CA MET A 309 8.25 19.87 -17.94
C MET A 309 9.35 20.69 -18.60
N ASP A 310 10.23 20.03 -19.37
CA ASP A 310 11.34 20.71 -20.05
C ASP A 310 10.84 21.79 -21.01
N ASN A 311 9.79 21.51 -21.77
CA ASN A 311 9.15 22.49 -22.67
C ASN A 311 8.65 23.75 -21.92
N MET A 312 8.24 23.63 -20.65
CA MET A 312 7.83 24.76 -19.82
C MET A 312 9.03 25.56 -19.26
N MET A 313 10.18 24.91 -19.06
CA MET A 313 11.40 25.54 -18.54
C MET A 313 12.34 26.04 -19.65
N PHE A 314 12.16 25.57 -20.88
CA PHE A 314 13.01 25.88 -22.01
C PHE A 314 13.02 27.39 -22.32
N CYS A 315 14.23 27.93 -22.42
CA CYS A 315 14.53 29.31 -22.80
C CYS A 315 15.40 29.29 -24.07
N ASN A 316 15.05 30.10 -25.08
CA ASN A 316 15.91 30.24 -26.26
C ASN A 316 17.19 31.00 -25.90
N GLU A 317 18.22 30.87 -26.75
CA GLU A 317 19.47 31.61 -26.57
C GLU A 317 19.22 33.13 -26.38
N GLY A 318 19.71 33.67 -25.26
CA GLY A 318 19.54 35.08 -24.90
C GLY A 318 18.25 35.41 -24.14
N GLN A 319 17.44 34.41 -23.76
CA GLN A 319 16.26 34.58 -22.90
C GLN A 319 16.54 34.06 -21.49
N ASP A 320 16.28 34.89 -20.48
CA ASP A 320 16.36 34.49 -19.05
C ASP A 320 15.04 33.88 -18.54
N ILE A 321 13.94 34.04 -19.30
CA ILE A 321 12.59 33.60 -18.92
C ILE A 321 11.93 32.91 -20.12
N PRO A 322 11.20 31.80 -19.92
CA PRO A 322 10.49 31.13 -21.00
C PRO A 322 9.47 32.06 -21.68
N THR A 323 9.39 32.05 -23.02
CA THR A 323 8.44 32.86 -23.82
C THR A 323 6.96 32.55 -23.56
N THR A 324 6.13 33.58 -23.43
CA THR A 324 4.67 33.43 -23.25
C THR A 324 3.89 33.21 -24.54
N ASP A 325 4.52 33.30 -25.70
CA ASP A 325 3.86 33.34 -27.03
C ASP A 325 3.47 31.95 -27.59
N ASP A 326 3.48 30.90 -26.78
CA ASP A 326 3.11 29.55 -27.20
C ASP A 326 1.69 29.20 -26.72
N ASP A 327 0.75 29.09 -27.66
CA ASP A 327 -0.64 28.68 -27.42
C ASP A 327 -0.76 27.30 -26.73
N PHE A 328 0.27 26.46 -26.80
CA PHE A 328 0.30 25.13 -26.18
C PHE A 328 0.63 25.19 -24.68
N ARG A 329 1.49 26.12 -24.24
CA ARG A 329 1.99 26.21 -22.85
C ARG A 329 0.89 26.28 -21.79
N PRO A 330 -0.22 27.04 -21.96
CA PRO A 330 -1.31 27.05 -20.98
C PRO A 330 -1.99 25.70 -20.76
N ARG A 331 -1.89 24.77 -21.73
CA ARG A 331 -2.48 23.42 -21.64
C ARG A 331 -1.55 22.41 -20.96
N VAL A 332 -0.24 22.66 -20.97
CA VAL A 332 0.79 21.73 -20.47
C VAL A 332 0.56 21.32 -19.01
N PRO A 333 0.24 22.22 -18.05
CA PRO A 333 -0.01 21.80 -16.66
C PRO A 333 -1.17 20.81 -16.52
N ASN A 334 -2.21 20.93 -17.36
CA ASN A 334 -3.33 19.99 -17.36
C ASN A 334 -2.93 18.63 -17.93
N LEU A 335 -2.12 18.61 -18.99
CA LEU A 335 -1.58 17.37 -19.57
C LEU A 335 -0.66 16.64 -18.57
N ILE A 336 0.27 17.37 -17.93
CA ILE A 336 1.14 16.82 -16.87
C ILE A 336 0.29 16.20 -15.76
N ARG A 337 -0.76 16.91 -15.32
CA ARG A 337 -1.67 16.41 -14.28
C ARG A 337 -2.40 15.15 -14.72
N GLU A 338 -2.87 15.08 -15.96
CA GLU A 338 -3.58 13.91 -16.51
C GLU A 338 -2.64 12.70 -16.59
N ASP A 339 -1.46 12.87 -17.16
CA ASP A 339 -0.46 11.80 -17.29
C ASP A 339 0.06 11.33 -15.93
N LEU A 340 0.31 12.26 -15.00
CA LEU A 340 0.72 11.92 -13.64
C LEU A 340 -0.38 11.14 -12.92
N MET A 341 -1.64 11.54 -13.05
CA MET A 341 -2.75 10.80 -12.44
C MET A 341 -2.94 9.43 -13.10
N GLN A 342 -2.76 9.31 -14.42
CA GLN A 342 -2.76 8.02 -15.11
C GLN A 342 -1.66 7.11 -14.56
N LEU A 343 -0.45 7.65 -14.35
CA LEU A 343 0.68 6.90 -13.82
C LEU A 343 0.46 6.48 -12.36
N LEU A 344 -0.04 7.38 -11.51
CA LEU A 344 -0.21 7.13 -10.07
C LEU A 344 -1.45 6.27 -9.74
N LEU A 345 -2.54 6.37 -10.52
CA LEU A 345 -3.75 5.55 -10.33
C LEU A 345 -3.64 4.15 -10.96
N LYS A 346 -2.63 3.90 -11.81
CA LYS A 346 -2.41 2.57 -12.40
C LYS A 346 -2.14 1.55 -11.29
N ARG A 347 -2.97 0.51 -11.22
CA ARG A 347 -2.73 -0.64 -10.34
C ARG A 347 -1.56 -1.44 -10.89
N ARG A 348 -0.46 -1.50 -10.13
CA ARG A 348 0.72 -2.32 -10.43
C ARG A 348 0.75 -3.55 -9.56
N LYS A 349 1.23 -4.66 -10.11
CA LYS A 349 1.48 -5.89 -9.33
C LYS A 349 2.71 -5.67 -8.47
N HIS A 350 2.66 -6.12 -7.22
CA HIS A 350 3.83 -6.10 -6.36
C HIS A 350 4.83 -7.16 -6.80
N ARG A 351 6.12 -6.80 -6.78
CA ARG A 351 7.24 -7.73 -6.99
C ARG A 351 8.24 -7.52 -5.86
N GLU A 352 8.84 -8.61 -5.39
CA GLU A 352 9.87 -8.53 -4.37
C GLU A 352 11.13 -7.86 -4.95
N PRO A 353 11.79 -6.99 -4.18
CA PRO A 353 13.06 -6.40 -4.58
C PRO A 353 14.12 -7.48 -4.87
N GLU A 354 14.88 -7.30 -5.93
CA GLU A 354 15.97 -8.20 -6.33
C GLU A 354 17.30 -7.43 -6.36
N ILE A 355 18.34 -8.04 -5.80
CA ILE A 355 19.66 -7.41 -5.75
C ILE A 355 20.38 -7.69 -7.07
N VAL A 356 20.74 -6.61 -7.76
CA VAL A 356 21.52 -6.66 -9.00
C VAL A 356 23.01 -6.49 -8.68
N LEU A 357 23.85 -7.33 -9.26
CA LEU A 357 25.30 -7.16 -9.19
C LEU A 357 25.68 -5.86 -9.89
N ASN A 358 26.60 -5.10 -9.29
CA ASN A 358 27.07 -3.82 -9.84
C ASN A 358 25.95 -2.77 -10.03
N ALA A 359 24.88 -2.84 -9.22
CA ALA A 359 23.76 -1.88 -9.24
C ALA A 359 24.18 -0.41 -9.09
N TRP A 360 25.36 -0.15 -8.54
CA TRP A 360 25.92 1.18 -8.29
C TRP A 360 26.88 1.68 -9.38
N GLU A 361 27.20 0.85 -10.37
CA GLU A 361 28.13 1.21 -11.45
C GLU A 361 27.37 1.76 -12.65
N TRP A 362 27.65 2.99 -13.06
CA TRP A 362 27.08 3.56 -14.28
C TRP A 362 27.61 2.88 -15.53
N ARG A 363 26.83 2.91 -16.61
CA ARG A 363 27.11 2.27 -17.91
C ARG A 363 27.42 0.79 -17.77
N SER A 364 26.71 0.13 -16.86
CA SER A 364 26.84 -1.31 -16.63
C SER A 364 26.11 -2.14 -17.68
N ILE A 365 25.18 -1.51 -18.40
CA ILE A 365 24.32 -2.14 -19.39
C ILE A 365 24.87 -1.89 -20.80
N PRO A 366 24.99 -2.93 -21.64
CA PRO A 366 25.40 -2.78 -23.02
C PRO A 366 24.44 -1.89 -23.83
N GLU A 367 24.99 -1.02 -24.68
CA GLU A 367 24.19 -0.07 -25.49
C GLU A 367 23.23 -0.78 -26.47
N ASP A 368 23.53 -2.02 -26.88
CA ASP A 368 22.69 -2.83 -27.77
C ASP A 368 21.41 -3.35 -27.10
N GLU A 369 21.32 -3.33 -25.78
CA GLU A 369 20.11 -3.72 -25.04
C GLU A 369 19.17 -2.54 -24.80
N VAL A 370 19.64 -1.31 -25.03
CA VAL A 370 18.91 -0.08 -24.79
C VAL A 370 18.03 0.23 -26.00
N LEU A 371 16.75 0.50 -25.75
CA LEU A 371 15.79 0.83 -26.80
C LEU A 371 15.94 2.29 -27.25
N GLU A 372 15.93 2.50 -28.56
CA GLU A 372 15.92 3.84 -29.15
C GLU A 372 14.61 4.58 -28.84
N ILE A 373 14.73 5.87 -28.53
CA ILE A 373 13.60 6.74 -28.23
C ILE A 373 12.90 7.08 -29.55
N THR A 374 11.74 6.48 -29.77
CA THR A 374 11.10 6.40 -31.10
C THR A 374 10.51 7.73 -31.62
N LYS A 375 10.68 8.84 -30.90
CA LYS A 375 10.13 10.16 -31.28
C LYS A 375 11.23 11.22 -31.40
N PRO A 376 11.72 11.52 -32.61
CA PRO A 376 12.80 12.49 -32.81
C PRO A 376 12.44 13.92 -32.34
N ASP A 377 11.16 14.31 -32.42
CA ASP A 377 10.68 15.62 -31.90
C ASP A 377 10.92 15.81 -30.39
N PHE A 378 11.08 14.71 -29.64
CA PHE A 378 11.32 14.74 -28.20
C PHE A 378 12.79 15.00 -27.86
N GLU A 379 13.72 14.56 -28.70
CA GLU A 379 15.17 14.66 -28.45
C GLU A 379 15.70 16.08 -28.68
N GLU A 380 15.17 16.82 -29.66
CA GLU A 380 15.61 18.20 -29.94
C GLU A 380 15.32 19.20 -28.79
N ARG A 381 14.44 18.84 -27.84
CA ARG A 381 13.97 19.74 -26.77
C ARG A 381 14.21 19.23 -25.34
N ALA A 382 14.86 18.08 -25.16
CA ALA A 382 15.14 17.48 -23.85
C ALA A 382 16.52 17.90 -23.31
N VAL A 383 16.66 19.16 -22.88
CA VAL A 383 17.92 19.76 -22.41
C VAL A 383 18.06 19.67 -20.89
N VAL A 384 17.01 19.97 -20.12
CA VAL A 384 17.05 19.98 -18.65
C VAL A 384 16.76 18.59 -18.10
N TYR A 385 15.82 17.88 -18.72
CA TYR A 385 15.43 16.52 -18.32
C TYR A 385 15.65 15.55 -19.47
N PRO A 386 16.86 14.97 -19.58
CA PRO A 386 17.14 13.89 -20.52
C PRO A 386 16.09 12.79 -20.42
N LEU A 387 15.70 12.24 -21.56
CA LEU A 387 14.70 11.19 -21.60
C LEU A 387 15.35 9.86 -21.24
N HIS A 388 14.61 9.04 -20.48
CA HIS A 388 15.09 7.73 -20.07
C HIS A 388 15.06 6.76 -21.24
N ALA A 389 16.14 6.01 -21.41
CA ALA A 389 16.19 4.96 -22.41
C ALA A 389 15.77 3.62 -21.75
N PRO A 390 14.59 3.08 -22.09
CA PRO A 390 14.13 1.81 -21.51
C PRO A 390 14.94 0.65 -22.07
N ILE A 391 15.06 -0.42 -21.29
CA ILE A 391 15.69 -1.66 -21.72
C ILE A 391 14.58 -2.64 -22.10
N GLU A 392 14.76 -3.41 -23.18
CA GLU A 392 13.76 -4.39 -23.59
C GLU A 392 13.47 -5.41 -22.47
N LEU A 393 12.20 -5.80 -22.30
CA LEU A 393 11.81 -6.83 -21.34
C LEU A 393 11.40 -8.11 -22.09
N TYR A 394 11.90 -9.25 -21.62
CA TYR A 394 11.62 -10.56 -22.21
C TYR A 394 10.50 -11.28 -21.47
N PRO A 395 9.55 -11.91 -22.18
CA PRO A 395 8.49 -12.67 -21.54
C PRO A 395 9.07 -13.88 -20.80
N ILE A 396 8.49 -14.19 -19.63
CA ILE A 396 8.86 -15.37 -18.85
C ILE A 396 8.60 -16.63 -19.70
N PRO A 397 9.56 -17.57 -19.80
CA PRO A 397 9.38 -18.80 -20.57
C PRO A 397 8.13 -19.60 -20.12
N ARG A 398 7.29 -19.98 -21.09
CA ARG A 398 6.03 -20.70 -20.84
C ARG A 398 6.21 -21.99 -20.02
N GLU A 399 7.29 -22.72 -20.27
CA GLU A 399 7.60 -23.97 -19.55
C GLU A 399 7.77 -23.73 -18.04
N HIS A 400 8.41 -22.62 -17.67
CA HIS A 400 8.61 -22.23 -16.28
C HIS A 400 7.28 -21.88 -15.61
N LEU A 401 6.42 -21.12 -16.31
CA LEU A 401 5.08 -20.77 -15.81
C LEU A 401 4.21 -22.02 -15.59
N VAL A 402 4.25 -23.00 -16.50
CA VAL A 402 3.49 -24.26 -16.36
C VAL A 402 3.96 -25.06 -15.15
N LEU A 403 5.27 -25.13 -14.91
CA LEU A 403 5.82 -25.80 -13.74
C LEU A 403 5.36 -25.13 -12.45
N LEU A 404 5.51 -23.80 -12.34
CA LEU A 404 5.07 -23.04 -11.17
C LEU A 404 3.57 -23.18 -10.93
N HIS A 405 2.75 -23.15 -11.98
CA HIS A 405 1.30 -23.34 -11.87
C HIS A 405 0.97 -24.72 -11.27
N LYS A 406 1.62 -25.79 -11.75
CA LYS A 406 1.41 -27.15 -11.24
C LYS A 406 1.81 -27.27 -9.76
N GLU A 407 2.93 -26.67 -9.38
CA GLU A 407 3.42 -26.69 -7.99
C GLU A 407 2.51 -25.89 -7.06
N ASN A 408 1.99 -24.75 -7.52
CA ASN A 408 1.06 -23.93 -6.77
C ASN A 408 -0.29 -24.64 -6.54
N GLU A 409 -0.82 -25.32 -7.56
CA GLU A 409 -2.03 -26.13 -7.42
C GLU A 409 -1.84 -27.32 -6.47
N GLU A 410 -0.67 -27.95 -6.47
CA GLU A 410 -0.34 -29.00 -5.50
C GLU A 410 -0.27 -28.45 -4.08
N LEU A 411 0.33 -27.27 -3.88
CA LEU A 411 0.39 -26.59 -2.59
C LEU A 411 -1.01 -26.28 -2.06
N LYS A 412 -1.92 -25.74 -2.89
CA LYS A 412 -3.31 -25.50 -2.51
C LYS A 412 -4.01 -26.79 -2.03
N ARG A 413 -3.80 -27.91 -2.73
CA ARG A 413 -4.37 -29.21 -2.33
C ARG A 413 -3.82 -29.70 -1.00
N VAL A 414 -2.51 -29.56 -0.78
CA VAL A 414 -1.87 -29.95 0.48
C VAL A 414 -2.41 -29.12 1.63
N VAL A 415 -2.47 -27.79 1.45
CA VAL A 415 -2.97 -26.85 2.45
C VAL A 415 -4.45 -27.14 2.80
N ALA A 416 -5.30 -27.36 1.80
CA ALA A 416 -6.71 -27.66 2.01
C ALA A 416 -6.96 -28.96 2.79
N ARG A 417 -6.06 -29.94 2.69
CA ARG A 417 -6.14 -31.22 3.41
C ARG A 417 -5.49 -31.19 4.80
N THR A 418 -4.74 -30.14 5.11
CA THR A 418 -3.96 -30.06 6.34
C THR A 418 -4.77 -29.47 7.48
N VAL A 419 -4.98 -30.27 8.52
CA VAL A 419 -5.70 -29.85 9.74
C VAL A 419 -4.94 -28.71 10.43
N VAL A 420 -5.67 -27.76 11.03
CA VAL A 420 -5.11 -26.57 11.71
C VAL A 420 -4.04 -26.90 12.76
N THR A 421 -4.11 -28.09 13.37
CA THR A 421 -3.17 -28.56 14.40
C THR A 421 -1.90 -29.21 13.86
N SER A 422 -1.71 -29.25 12.54
CA SER A 422 -0.51 -29.84 11.93
C SER A 422 0.70 -28.92 12.08
N SER A 423 1.84 -29.51 12.46
CA SER A 423 3.15 -28.85 12.51
C SER A 423 3.90 -28.89 11.17
N ALA A 424 3.21 -29.18 10.06
CA ALA A 424 3.82 -29.21 8.75
C ALA A 424 4.23 -27.80 8.31
N GLU A 425 5.50 -27.64 7.98
CA GLU A 425 6.03 -26.42 7.36
C GLU A 425 5.93 -26.53 5.84
N LEU A 426 5.33 -25.53 5.23
CA LEU A 426 5.06 -25.45 3.80
C LEU A 426 5.79 -24.24 3.21
N VAL A 427 6.17 -24.36 1.94
CA VAL A 427 6.86 -23.32 1.19
C VAL A 427 6.09 -23.03 -0.10
N CYS A 428 5.80 -21.75 -0.36
CA CYS A 428 5.23 -21.32 -1.62
C CYS A 428 6.36 -21.03 -2.60
N LYS A 429 6.50 -21.86 -3.65
CA LYS A 429 7.52 -21.67 -4.70
C LYS A 429 7.22 -20.48 -5.62
N LEU A 430 5.93 -20.17 -5.84
CA LEU A 430 5.51 -18.98 -6.59
C LEU A 430 5.96 -17.69 -5.89
N CYS A 431 5.94 -17.70 -4.56
CA CYS A 431 6.28 -16.55 -3.73
C CYS A 431 7.64 -16.66 -3.05
N ALA A 432 8.43 -17.71 -3.33
CA ALA A 432 9.71 -17.99 -2.70
C ALA A 432 9.73 -17.81 -1.15
N THR A 433 8.64 -18.17 -0.47
CA THR A 433 8.50 -17.87 0.97
C THR A 433 9.43 -18.72 1.83
N THR A 434 9.77 -18.23 3.03
CA THR A 434 10.36 -19.10 4.06
C THR A 434 9.36 -20.19 4.49
N PRO A 435 9.84 -21.34 5.02
CA PRO A 435 8.97 -22.38 5.55
C PRO A 435 8.03 -21.80 6.62
N MET A 436 6.73 -22.04 6.48
CA MET A 436 5.71 -21.52 7.39
C MET A 436 4.64 -22.56 7.72
N PRO A 437 4.00 -22.50 8.90
CA PRO A 437 2.97 -23.45 9.29
C PRO A 437 1.73 -23.37 8.39
N ALA A 438 0.96 -24.45 8.33
CA ALA A 438 -0.19 -24.57 7.44
C ALA A 438 -1.27 -23.48 7.59
N HIS A 439 -1.45 -22.91 8.78
CA HIS A 439 -2.39 -21.79 8.98
C HIS A 439 -1.85 -20.49 8.35
N ALA A 440 -0.56 -20.20 8.51
CA ALA A 440 0.09 -19.04 7.88
C ALA A 440 0.09 -19.18 6.36
N MET A 441 0.31 -20.40 5.85
CA MET A 441 0.25 -20.67 4.41
C MET A 441 -1.16 -20.44 3.83
N ARG A 442 -2.23 -20.75 4.57
CA ARG A 442 -3.61 -20.42 4.13
C ARG A 442 -3.80 -18.91 3.97
N ILE A 443 -3.39 -18.16 4.98
CA ILE A 443 -3.46 -16.70 4.97
C ILE A 443 -2.63 -16.15 3.79
N HIS A 444 -1.45 -16.72 3.54
CA HIS A 444 -0.59 -16.37 2.42
C HIS A 444 -1.25 -16.62 1.05
N LEU A 445 -1.84 -17.80 0.84
CA LEU A 445 -2.53 -18.13 -0.43
C LEU A 445 -3.73 -17.22 -0.71
N CYS A 446 -4.32 -16.62 0.32
CA CYS A 446 -5.38 -15.63 0.22
C CYS A 446 -4.88 -14.17 0.17
N SER A 447 -3.57 -13.93 0.24
CA SER A 447 -3.00 -12.59 0.14
C SER A 447 -3.10 -12.04 -1.27
N ASN A 448 -3.29 -10.73 -1.39
CA ASN A 448 -3.28 -10.01 -2.66
C ASN A 448 -1.93 -10.17 -3.37
N ALA A 449 -0.82 -10.22 -2.62
CA ALA A 449 0.50 -10.45 -3.19
C ALA A 449 0.62 -11.80 -3.92
N HIS A 450 0.06 -12.87 -3.34
CA HIS A 450 0.01 -14.19 -3.97
C HIS A 450 -0.97 -14.21 -5.16
N LEU A 451 -2.17 -13.66 -4.98
CA LEU A 451 -3.19 -13.61 -6.03
C LEU A 451 -2.74 -12.81 -7.26
N ASP A 452 -2.02 -11.69 -7.06
CA ASP A 452 -1.46 -10.88 -8.15
C ASP A 452 -0.47 -11.71 -9.00
N LYS A 453 0.33 -12.60 -8.37
CA LYS A 453 1.24 -13.53 -9.06
C LYS A 453 0.48 -14.66 -9.77
N GLU A 454 -0.62 -15.16 -9.20
CA GLU A 454 -1.46 -16.17 -9.87
C GLU A 454 -2.11 -15.65 -11.15
N GLU A 455 -2.38 -14.34 -11.23
CA GLU A 455 -2.90 -13.75 -12.46
C GLU A 455 -1.92 -13.89 -13.64
N ASP A 456 -0.62 -14.05 -13.40
CA ASP A 456 0.37 -14.31 -14.45
C ASP A 456 0.10 -15.65 -15.16
N PHE A 457 -0.56 -16.60 -14.49
CA PHE A 457 -0.96 -17.88 -15.10
C PHE A 457 -2.14 -17.76 -16.06
N ARG A 458 -2.91 -16.66 -16.05
CA ARG A 458 -3.99 -16.46 -17.05
C ARG A 458 -3.43 -16.45 -18.48
N LEU A 459 -2.16 -16.05 -18.65
CA LEU A 459 -1.44 -16.12 -19.92
C LEU A 459 -1.23 -17.55 -20.44
N LEU A 460 -1.39 -18.58 -19.59
CA LEU A 460 -1.33 -19.98 -20.01
C LEU A 460 -2.64 -20.48 -20.65
N GLU A 461 -3.77 -19.83 -20.30
CA GLU A 461 -5.13 -20.19 -20.74
C GLU A 461 -5.53 -19.47 -22.04
N SER A 462 -4.87 -18.36 -22.37
CA SER A 462 -4.90 -17.67 -23.68
C SER A 462 -3.89 -18.27 -24.65
#